data_AF-A0A368NBY4-F1
#
_entry.id   AF-A0A368NBY4-F1
#
_cell.length_a   1.000
_cell.length_b   1.000
_cell.length_c   1.000
_cell.angle_alpha   90.00
_cell.angle_beta   90.00
_cell.angle_gamma   90.00
#
_symmetry.space_group_name_H-M   'P 1'
#
loop_
_entity.id
_entity.type
_entity.pdbx_description
1 polymer ?
#
loop_
_entity_poly.entity_id
_entity_poly.type
_entity_poly.pdbx_seq_one_letter_code
_entity_poly.pdbx_strand_id
1 'polypeptide(L)'
;MLLTVSYLLHVVAAGFWAGAVLFVAYLLLPDAGRDVLSRDAYVVQMDRLLRVTRWTGVVLPITGLYQIWALYPWTRLVGTVDGWLVLSMFGLWGLLNGVIERGVFVMRKEADPVGYGTFLREGFPRDALTEELTLERLHHLGRPYLSVSVLLAALLLGNAALLAVPGLPL
;
A
#
# COMPACT_ATOMS: atom_id res chain seq x y z
N MET A 1 9.19 23.84 -13.68
CA MET A 1 9.73 23.52 -12.34
C MET A 1 8.75 22.72 -11.48
N LEU A 2 7.53 23.21 -11.22
CA LEU A 2 6.57 22.53 -10.32
C LEU A 2 6.17 21.12 -10.79
N LEU A 3 5.93 20.92 -12.09
CA LEU A 3 5.67 19.60 -12.66
C LEU A 3 6.81 18.60 -12.43
N THR A 4 8.05 19.03 -12.63
CA THR A 4 9.24 18.21 -12.37
C THR A 4 9.34 17.80 -10.91
N VAL A 5 9.10 18.75 -9.98
CA VAL A 5 9.09 18.47 -8.54
C VAL A 5 7.98 17.49 -8.19
N SER A 6 6.78 17.66 -8.77
CA SER A 6 5.68 16.71 -8.57
C SER A 6 6.06 15.29 -9.03
N TYR A 7 6.66 15.15 -10.22
CA TYR A 7 7.11 13.85 -10.72
C TYR A 7 8.14 13.20 -9.78
N LEU A 8 9.14 13.96 -9.35
CA LEU A 8 10.16 13.48 -8.43
C LEU A 8 9.52 12.96 -7.13
N LEU A 9 8.67 13.78 -6.50
CA LEU A 9 8.00 13.40 -5.26
C LEU A 9 7.09 12.18 -5.46
N HIS A 10 6.35 12.13 -6.56
CA HIS A 10 5.43 11.04 -6.86
C HIS A 10 6.18 9.71 -7.06
N VAL A 11 7.19 9.69 -7.93
CA VAL A 11 7.93 8.46 -8.25
C VAL A 11 8.73 7.96 -7.06
N VAL A 12 9.38 8.86 -6.30
CA VAL A 12 10.11 8.48 -5.09
C VAL A 12 9.16 7.93 -4.02
N ALA A 13 8.03 8.60 -3.76
CA ALA A 13 7.03 8.10 -2.81
C ALA A 13 6.41 6.77 -3.27
N ALA A 14 6.13 6.63 -4.57
CA ALA A 14 5.53 5.43 -5.13
C ALA A 14 6.50 4.24 -5.04
N GLY A 15 7.76 4.44 -5.44
CA GLY A 15 8.80 3.42 -5.35
C GLY A 15 9.08 3.00 -3.90
N PHE A 16 9.18 3.96 -2.98
CA PHE A 16 9.35 3.67 -1.56
C PHE A 16 8.18 2.87 -0.99
N TRP A 17 6.94 3.26 -1.29
CA TRP A 17 5.74 2.58 -0.81
C TRP A 17 5.60 1.18 -1.39
N ALA A 18 5.70 1.01 -2.71
CA ALA A 18 5.62 -0.29 -3.35
C ALA A 18 6.73 -1.22 -2.85
N GLY A 19 7.95 -0.69 -2.70
CA GLY A 19 9.08 -1.42 -2.10
C GLY A 19 8.80 -1.85 -0.66
N ALA A 20 8.25 -0.97 0.18
CA ALA A 20 7.89 -1.30 1.55
C ALA A 20 6.82 -2.40 1.64
N VAL A 21 5.80 -2.36 0.77
CA VAL A 21 4.76 -3.40 0.69
C VAL A 21 5.39 -4.75 0.37
N LEU A 22 6.19 -4.81 -0.70
CA LEU A 22 6.82 -6.06 -1.14
C LEU A 22 7.83 -6.58 -0.12
N PHE A 23 8.59 -5.69 0.53
CA PHE A 23 9.54 -6.06 1.56
C PHE A 23 8.85 -6.63 2.80
N VAL A 24 7.80 -5.98 3.30
CA VAL A 24 7.03 -6.50 4.44
C VAL A 24 6.36 -7.82 4.09
N ALA A 25 5.78 -7.95 2.89
CA ALA A 25 5.21 -9.22 2.47
C ALA A 25 6.27 -10.33 2.35
N TYR A 26 7.47 -10.01 1.85
CA TYR A 26 8.60 -10.94 1.80
C TYR A 26 9.02 -11.42 3.19
N LEU A 27 9.02 -10.54 4.19
CA LEU A 27 9.32 -10.93 5.57
C LEU A 27 8.21 -11.77 6.21
N LEU A 28 6.94 -11.41 5.97
CA LEU A 28 5.83 -11.95 6.76
C LEU A 28 5.12 -13.16 6.14
N LEU A 29 5.09 -13.30 4.80
CA LEU A 29 4.37 -14.40 4.14
C LEU A 29 5.06 -15.78 4.26
N PRO A 30 6.40 -15.90 4.16
CA PRO A 30 7.08 -17.19 4.28
C PRO A 30 7.10 -17.77 5.69
N ASP A 31 6.88 -16.92 6.71
CA ASP A 31 7.11 -17.23 8.12
C ASP A 31 5.94 -17.90 8.84
N ALA A 32 4.93 -18.40 8.12
CA ALA A 32 3.93 -19.30 8.69
C ALA A 32 4.59 -20.63 9.13
N GLY A 33 5.16 -20.65 10.33
CA GLY A 33 5.76 -21.85 10.96
C GLY A 33 7.28 -21.92 10.95
N ARG A 34 7.99 -20.84 10.60
CA ARG A 34 9.42 -20.71 10.83
C ARG A 34 9.57 -19.73 12.00
N ASP A 35 10.11 -20.16 13.14
CA ASP A 35 10.30 -19.34 14.37
C ASP A 35 11.32 -18.18 14.21
N VAL A 36 11.43 -17.61 13.00
CA VAL A 36 12.40 -16.59 12.63
C VAL A 36 11.92 -15.21 13.10
N LEU A 37 10.61 -14.98 13.17
CA LEU A 37 10.03 -13.70 13.56
C LEU A 37 9.22 -13.82 14.85
N SER A 38 9.49 -12.94 15.82
CA SER A 38 8.65 -12.83 17.01
C SER A 38 7.31 -12.15 16.69
N ARG A 39 6.30 -12.39 17.54
CA ARG A 39 5.01 -11.69 17.50
C ARG A 39 5.17 -10.16 17.45
N ASP A 40 6.02 -9.63 18.32
CA ASP A 40 6.19 -8.18 18.44
C ASP A 40 6.87 -7.61 17.18
N ALA A 41 7.82 -8.34 16.60
CA ALA A 41 8.44 -7.97 15.34
C ALA A 41 7.41 -7.94 14.20
N TYR A 42 6.49 -8.91 14.11
CA TYR A 42 5.39 -8.92 13.14
C TYR A 42 4.55 -7.64 13.24
N VAL A 43 4.11 -7.31 14.46
CA VAL A 43 3.29 -6.11 14.73
C VAL A 43 4.04 -4.83 14.38
N VAL A 44 5.32 -4.73 14.73
CA VAL A 44 6.18 -3.59 14.39
C VAL A 44 6.27 -3.39 12.88
N GLN A 45 6.40 -4.47 12.09
CA GLN A 45 6.46 -4.37 10.63
C GLN A 45 5.13 -3.92 10.04
N MET A 46 4.00 -4.50 10.48
CA MET A 46 2.67 -4.11 9.99
C MET A 46 2.32 -2.65 10.32
N ASP A 47 2.69 -2.19 11.52
CA ASP A 47 2.52 -0.81 11.95
C ASP A 47 3.42 0.17 11.18
N ARG A 48 4.67 -0.23 10.86
CA ARG A 48 5.53 0.55 9.96
C ARG A 48 4.93 0.64 8.56
N LEU A 49 4.45 -0.48 8.02
CA LEU A 49 3.79 -0.50 6.71
C LEU A 49 2.57 0.42 6.69
N LEU A 50 1.76 0.40 7.76
CA LEU A 50 0.60 1.27 7.91
C LEU A 50 1.00 2.75 7.88
N ARG A 51 1.99 3.15 8.68
CA ARG A 51 2.49 4.54 8.66
C ARG A 51 2.98 4.94 7.29
N VAL A 52 3.75 4.08 6.63
CA VAL A 52 4.24 4.33 5.27
C VAL A 52 3.07 4.54 4.31
N THR A 53 2.09 3.64 4.35
CA THR A 53 0.89 3.67 3.52
C THR A 53 0.04 4.92 3.74
N ARG A 54 -0.06 5.42 4.98
CA ARG A 54 -0.81 6.64 5.30
C ARG A 54 -0.17 7.89 4.77
N TRP A 55 1.14 8.08 4.96
CA TRP A 55 1.79 9.29 4.47
C TRP A 55 1.90 9.27 2.94
N THR A 56 2.21 8.12 2.32
CA THR A 56 2.19 8.00 0.85
C THR A 56 0.77 8.11 0.32
N GLY A 57 -0.22 7.68 1.10
CA GLY A 57 -1.65 7.88 0.86
C GLY A 57 -2.07 9.36 0.79
N VAL A 58 -1.22 10.29 1.24
CA VAL A 58 -1.42 11.73 1.07
C VAL A 58 -0.55 12.28 -0.07
N VAL A 59 0.74 11.92 -0.10
CA VAL A 59 1.68 12.45 -1.11
C VAL A 59 1.31 12.01 -2.53
N LEU A 60 0.96 10.75 -2.73
CA LEU A 60 0.64 10.19 -4.05
C LEU A 60 -0.61 10.81 -4.69
N PRO A 61 -1.77 10.96 -4.01
CA PRO A 61 -2.91 11.60 -4.65
C PRO A 61 -2.68 13.09 -4.89
N ILE A 62 -2.00 13.82 -4.00
CA ILE A 62 -1.70 15.25 -4.23
C ILE A 62 -0.85 15.42 -5.50
N THR A 63 0.25 14.69 -5.59
CA THR A 63 1.18 14.79 -6.72
C THR A 63 0.58 14.19 -8.01
N GLY A 64 -0.13 13.06 -7.90
CA GLY A 64 -0.77 12.37 -9.02
C GLY A 64 -1.94 13.15 -9.61
N LEU A 65 -2.83 13.72 -8.79
CA LEU A 65 -3.92 14.56 -9.27
C LEU A 65 -3.40 15.84 -9.93
N TYR A 66 -2.33 16.43 -9.40
CA TYR A 66 -1.66 17.56 -10.06
C TYR A 66 -1.08 17.17 -11.42
N GLN A 67 -0.45 16.00 -11.55
CA GLN A 67 0.06 15.49 -12.83
C GLN A 67 -1.06 15.19 -13.83
N ILE A 68 -2.16 14.57 -13.39
CA ILE A 68 -3.35 14.35 -14.21
C ILE A 68 -3.87 15.69 -14.74
N TRP A 69 -4.06 16.66 -13.85
CA TRP A 69 -4.53 17.99 -14.23
C TRP A 69 -3.61 18.69 -15.23
N ALA A 70 -2.29 18.58 -15.05
CA ALA A 70 -1.31 19.26 -15.90
C ALA A 70 -1.08 18.58 -17.27
N LEU A 71 -1.30 17.26 -17.38
CA LEU A 71 -0.85 16.47 -18.54
C LEU A 71 -1.95 15.70 -19.27
N TYR A 72 -3.07 15.44 -18.58
CA TYR A 72 -4.16 14.61 -19.08
C TYR A 72 -5.46 15.43 -19.11
N PRO A 73 -5.65 16.31 -20.12
CA PRO A 73 -6.96 16.88 -20.38
C PRO A 73 -7.97 15.75 -20.60
N TRP A 74 -9.26 16.01 -20.32
CA TRP A 74 -10.31 14.98 -20.31
C TRP A 74 -10.28 14.07 -21.55
N THR A 75 -10.18 14.66 -22.74
CA THR A 75 -10.12 13.92 -24.02
C THR A 75 -8.94 12.94 -24.10
N ARG A 76 -7.78 13.30 -23.55
CA ARG A 76 -6.62 12.40 -23.46
C ARG A 76 -6.83 11.33 -22.39
N LEU A 77 -7.32 11.73 -21.21
CA LEU A 77 -7.45 10.86 -20.05
C LEU A 77 -8.36 9.64 -20.30
N VAL A 78 -9.47 9.83 -21.02
CA VAL A 78 -10.41 8.74 -21.32
C VAL A 78 -10.32 8.24 -22.76
N GLY A 79 -9.64 8.97 -23.63
CA GLY A 79 -9.55 8.66 -25.06
C GLY A 79 -8.26 7.98 -25.51
N THR A 80 -7.29 7.78 -24.62
CA THR A 80 -6.00 7.16 -24.96
C THR A 80 -5.64 6.03 -24.00
N VAL A 81 -4.82 5.08 -24.45
CA VAL A 81 -4.36 3.98 -23.61
C VAL A 81 -3.57 4.48 -22.40
N ASP A 82 -2.66 5.44 -22.59
CA ASP A 82 -1.92 6.06 -21.47
C ASP A 82 -2.87 6.66 -20.42
N GLY A 83 -3.95 7.30 -20.87
CA GLY A 83 -4.98 7.83 -19.98
C GLY A 83 -5.65 6.73 -19.14
N TRP A 84 -6.03 5.61 -19.77
CA TRP A 84 -6.56 4.44 -19.06
C TRP A 84 -5.56 3.78 -18.13
N LEU A 85 -4.27 3.76 -18.48
CA LEU A 85 -3.21 3.30 -17.58
C LEU A 85 -3.14 4.17 -16.32
N VAL A 86 -3.18 5.50 -16.44
CA VAL A 86 -3.22 6.42 -15.29
C VAL A 86 -4.47 6.20 -14.43
N LEU A 87 -5.66 6.05 -15.03
CA LEU A 87 -6.89 5.77 -14.29
C LEU A 87 -6.81 4.42 -13.55
N SER A 88 -6.27 3.41 -14.20
CA SER A 88 -6.04 2.08 -13.60
C SER A 88 -5.03 2.16 -12.46
N MET A 89 -3.96 2.93 -12.62
CA MET A 89 -2.96 3.17 -11.58
C MET A 89 -3.59 3.81 -10.34
N PHE A 90 -4.45 4.82 -10.54
CA PHE A 90 -5.20 5.46 -9.45
C PHE A 90 -6.14 4.48 -8.74
N GLY A 91 -6.87 3.65 -9.49
CA GLY A 91 -7.73 2.61 -8.93
C GLY A 91 -6.96 1.55 -8.13
N LEU A 92 -5.88 1.03 -8.71
CA LEU A 92 -5.01 0.03 -8.06
C LEU A 92 -4.35 0.60 -6.79
N TRP A 93 -3.92 1.87 -6.82
CA TRP A 93 -3.40 2.57 -5.65
C TRP A 93 -4.43 2.61 -4.53
N GLY A 94 -5.66 3.05 -4.83
CA GLY A 94 -6.74 3.15 -3.84
C GLY A 94 -7.09 1.78 -3.24
N LEU A 95 -7.19 0.75 -4.09
CA LEU A 95 -7.43 -0.63 -3.66
C LEU A 95 -6.31 -1.14 -2.75
N LEU A 96 -5.04 -0.96 -3.13
CA LEU A 96 -3.91 -1.42 -2.35
C LEU A 96 -3.85 -0.70 -0.99
N ASN A 97 -4.07 0.62 -0.96
CA ASN A 97 -4.14 1.40 0.27
C ASN A 97 -5.24 0.86 1.21
N GLY A 98 -6.44 0.64 0.65
CA GLY A 98 -7.59 0.10 1.39
C GLY A 98 -7.37 -1.32 1.92
N VAL A 99 -6.75 -2.21 1.12
CA VAL A 99 -6.43 -3.59 1.52
C VAL A 99 -5.45 -3.61 2.69
N ILE A 100 -4.40 -2.77 2.66
CA ILE A 100 -3.41 -2.68 3.74
C ILE A 100 -4.08 -2.16 5.03
N GLU A 101 -4.79 -1.03 4.96
CA GLU A 101 -5.52 -0.48 6.10
C GLU A 101 -6.50 -1.49 6.68
N ARG A 102 -7.25 -2.19 5.82
CA ARG A 102 -8.21 -3.20 6.25
C ARG A 102 -7.53 -4.39 6.93
N GLY A 103 -6.42 -4.88 6.38
CA GLY A 103 -5.67 -6.00 6.95
C GLY A 103 -5.16 -5.69 8.34
N VAL A 104 -4.57 -4.50 8.52
CA VAL A 104 -4.12 -4.02 9.83
C VAL A 104 -5.28 -3.84 10.79
N PHE A 105 -6.41 -3.28 10.33
CA PHE A 105 -7.60 -3.10 11.16
C PHE A 105 -8.20 -4.43 11.64
N VAL A 106 -8.28 -5.44 10.79
CA VAL A 106 -8.78 -6.77 11.17
C VAL A 106 -7.88 -7.39 12.25
N MET A 107 -6.56 -7.26 12.12
CA MET A 107 -5.64 -7.72 13.16
C MET A 107 -5.75 -6.90 14.45
N ARG A 108 -5.90 -5.56 14.36
CA ARG A 108 -6.13 -4.69 15.52
C ARG A 108 -7.36 -5.14 16.29
N LYS A 109 -8.47 -5.40 15.60
CA LYS A 109 -9.73 -5.78 16.25
C LYS A 109 -9.64 -7.05 17.09
N GLU A 110 -8.75 -7.98 16.72
CA GLU A 110 -8.49 -9.18 17.51
C GLU A 110 -7.67 -8.87 18.76
N ALA A 111 -6.73 -7.93 18.66
CA ALA A 111 -5.93 -7.48 19.81
C ALA A 111 -6.75 -6.62 20.79
N ASP A 112 -7.57 -5.72 20.24
CA ASP A 112 -8.33 -4.72 20.96
C ASP A 112 -9.53 -4.26 20.10
N PRO A 113 -10.79 -4.49 20.55
CA PRO A 113 -12.00 -4.29 19.75
C PRO A 113 -12.40 -2.80 19.62
N VAL A 114 -11.48 -1.97 19.15
CA VAL A 114 -11.71 -0.54 18.92
C VAL A 114 -12.48 -0.24 17.64
N GLY A 115 -13.19 0.89 17.66
CA GLY A 115 -13.79 1.47 16.47
C GLY A 115 -12.74 1.99 15.46
N TYR A 116 -13.16 2.14 14.21
CA TYR A 116 -12.28 2.59 13.12
C TYR A 116 -11.64 3.96 13.39
N GLY A 117 -12.35 4.89 14.04
CA GLY A 117 -11.82 6.22 14.38
C GLY A 117 -10.64 6.18 15.34
N THR A 118 -10.66 5.29 16.33
CA THR A 118 -9.54 5.08 17.27
C THR A 118 -8.36 4.44 16.55
N PHE A 119 -8.61 3.43 15.72
CA PHE A 119 -7.59 2.80 14.87
C PHE A 119 -6.87 3.80 13.94
N LEU A 120 -7.59 4.76 13.36
CA LEU A 120 -6.97 5.79 12.53
C LEU A 120 -6.01 6.69 13.32
N ARG A 121 -6.25 6.93 14.61
CA ARG A 121 -5.39 7.76 15.46
C ARG A 121 -4.20 6.98 16.03
N GLU A 122 -4.44 5.73 16.44
CA GLU A 122 -3.47 4.97 17.22
C GLU A 122 -2.70 3.91 16.41
N GLY A 123 -3.25 3.43 15.30
CA GLY A 123 -2.65 2.35 14.52
C GLY A 123 -2.69 1.00 15.25
N PHE A 124 -1.57 0.27 15.25
CA PHE A 124 -1.44 -1.04 15.89
C PHE A 124 -0.85 -0.89 17.31
N PRO A 125 -1.47 -1.44 18.37
CA PRO A 125 -1.04 -1.22 19.73
C PRO A 125 0.08 -2.20 20.03
N ARG A 126 1.30 -1.69 20.14
CA ARG A 126 2.47 -2.51 20.47
C ARG A 126 2.46 -2.97 21.92
N ASP A 127 1.90 -2.14 22.80
CA ASP A 127 1.96 -2.34 24.25
C ASP A 127 0.71 -3.04 24.83
N ALA A 128 -0.33 -3.25 24.00
CA ALA A 128 -1.60 -3.87 24.41
C ALA A 128 -1.83 -5.25 23.76
N LEU A 129 -0.77 -5.93 23.32
CA LEU A 129 -0.88 -7.27 22.79
C LEU A 129 -1.24 -8.23 23.92
N THR A 130 -2.48 -8.71 23.93
CA THR A 130 -2.94 -9.74 24.86
C THR A 130 -2.13 -11.02 24.68
N GLU A 131 -1.95 -11.80 25.75
CA GLU A 131 -1.27 -13.10 25.66
C GLU A 131 -2.01 -14.08 24.72
N GLU A 132 -3.32 -13.92 24.58
CA GLU A 132 -4.18 -14.72 23.71
C GLU A 132 -3.90 -14.51 22.21
N LEU A 133 -3.38 -13.33 21.82
CA LEU A 133 -3.08 -13.04 20.44
C LEU A 133 -1.73 -13.68 20.04
N THR A 134 -1.79 -14.86 19.45
CA THR A 134 -0.61 -15.58 18.98
C THR A 134 -0.10 -15.05 17.64
N LEU A 135 1.19 -15.27 17.35
CA LEU A 135 1.77 -14.97 16.04
C LEU A 135 1.04 -15.71 14.90
N GLU A 136 0.69 -16.99 15.13
CA GLU A 136 -0.05 -17.79 14.16
C GLU A 136 -1.41 -17.15 13.82
N ARG A 137 -2.14 -16.66 14.83
CA ARG A 137 -3.42 -15.98 14.64
C ARG A 137 -3.25 -14.68 13.85
N LEU A 138 -2.26 -13.86 14.19
CA LEU A 138 -1.92 -12.64 13.45
C LEU A 138 -1.59 -12.93 11.99
N HIS A 139 -0.76 -13.94 11.75
CA HIS A 139 -0.40 -14.37 10.42
C HIS A 139 -1.64 -14.84 9.65
N HIS A 140 -2.48 -15.69 10.24
CA HIS A 140 -3.70 -16.19 9.59
C HIS A 140 -4.62 -15.03 9.17
N LEU A 141 -4.80 -14.04 10.04
CA LEU A 141 -5.61 -12.85 9.75
C LEU A 141 -4.98 -11.94 8.69
N GLY A 142 -3.65 -11.74 8.73
CA GLY A 142 -2.94 -10.82 7.83
C GLY A 142 -2.62 -11.39 6.44
N ARG A 143 -2.38 -12.71 6.34
CA ARG A 143 -1.97 -13.40 5.11
C ARG A 143 -2.81 -13.11 3.87
N PRO A 144 -4.16 -13.14 3.90
CA PRO A 144 -4.95 -12.85 2.70
C PRO A 144 -4.73 -11.41 2.23
N TYR A 145 -4.66 -10.45 3.15
CA TYR A 145 -4.44 -9.04 2.83
C TYR A 145 -3.04 -8.81 2.27
N LEU A 146 -1.99 -9.40 2.89
CA LEU A 146 -0.63 -9.31 2.38
C LEU A 146 -0.47 -9.93 0.99
N SER A 147 -1.09 -11.09 0.76
CA SER A 147 -1.08 -11.75 -0.56
C SER A 147 -1.73 -10.88 -1.63
N VAL A 148 -2.91 -10.31 -1.32
CA VAL A 148 -3.59 -9.38 -2.23
C VAL A 148 -2.77 -8.10 -2.43
N SER A 149 -2.12 -7.60 -1.38
CA SER A 149 -1.23 -6.44 -1.47
C SER A 149 -0.04 -6.69 -2.41
N VAL A 150 0.57 -7.88 -2.38
CA VAL A 150 1.63 -8.26 -3.31
C VAL A 150 1.12 -8.25 -4.74
N LEU A 151 -0.03 -8.87 -5.00
CA LEU A 151 -0.65 -8.88 -6.33
C LEU A 151 -0.91 -7.46 -6.84
N LEU A 152 -1.55 -6.63 -6.03
CA LEU A 152 -1.86 -5.25 -6.40
C LEU A 152 -0.59 -4.40 -6.58
N ALA A 153 0.44 -4.59 -5.76
CA ALA A 153 1.73 -3.92 -5.91
C ALA A 153 2.42 -4.33 -7.22
N ALA A 154 2.40 -5.63 -7.57
CA ALA A 154 2.95 -6.11 -8.84
C ALA A 154 2.19 -5.53 -10.04
N LEU A 155 0.85 -5.48 -9.98
CA LEU A 155 0.03 -4.84 -11.00
C LEU A 155 0.30 -3.34 -11.13
N LEU A 156 0.49 -2.64 -10.01
CA LEU A 156 0.88 -1.23 -9.99
C LEU A 156 2.23 -0.99 -10.65
N LEU A 157 3.24 -1.81 -10.32
CA LEU A 157 4.56 -1.73 -10.93
C LEU A 157 4.53 -2.05 -12.42
N GLY A 158 3.74 -3.06 -12.82
CA GLY A 158 3.52 -3.39 -14.24
C GLY A 158 2.85 -2.25 -15.00
N ASN A 159 1.81 -1.64 -14.41
CA ASN A 159 1.14 -0.47 -14.98
C ASN A 159 2.11 0.71 -15.14
N ALA A 160 2.89 1.02 -14.09
CA ALA A 160 3.90 2.07 -14.13
C ALA A 160 4.99 1.80 -15.18
N ALA A 161 5.41 0.54 -15.33
CA ALA A 161 6.37 0.13 -16.34
C ALA A 161 5.82 0.34 -17.76
N LEU A 162 4.57 -0.04 -18.02
CA LEU A 162 3.92 0.22 -19.32
C LEU A 162 3.86 1.71 -19.64
N LEU A 163 3.51 2.55 -18.66
CA LEU A 163 3.48 4.01 -18.82
C LEU A 163 4.86 4.63 -19.07
N ALA A 164 5.94 3.96 -18.63
CA ALA A 164 7.31 4.42 -18.79
C ALA A 164 7.94 4.04 -20.14
N VAL A 165 7.35 3.11 -20.90
CA VAL A 165 7.87 2.69 -22.21
C VAL A 165 7.35 3.63 -23.30
N PRO A 166 8.22 4.39 -23.98
CA PRO A 166 7.80 5.27 -25.06
C PRO A 166 7.33 4.46 -26.27
N GLY A 167 6.13 4.76 -26.81
CA GLY A 167 5.69 4.24 -28.11
C GLY A 167 5.25 2.77 -28.13
N LEU A 168 4.82 2.21 -26.99
CA LEU A 168 4.12 0.92 -26.98
C LEU A 168 2.88 1.00 -27.89
N PRO A 169 2.77 0.13 -28.91
CA PRO A 169 1.54 -0.02 -29.67
C PRO A 169 0.56 -0.81 -28.80
N LEU A 170 -0.16 -0.12 -27.94
CA LEU A 170 -1.31 -0.65 -27.21
C LEU A 170 -2.60 -0.08 -27.80
#